data_AF-A0A221VWJ3-F1
#
_entry.id   AF-A0A221VWJ3-F1
#
_cell.length_a   1.000
_cell.length_b   1.000
_cell.length_c   1.000
_cell.angle_alpha   90.00
_cell.angle_beta   90.00
_cell.angle_gamma   90.00
#
_symmetry.space_group_name_H-M   'P 1'
#
loop_
_entity.id
_entity.type
_entity.pdbx_description
1 polymer ?
#
loop_
_entity_poly.entity_id
_entity_poly.type
_entity_poly.pdbx_seq_one_letter_code
_entity_poly.pdbx_strand_id
1 'polypeptide(L)' 'MNAGPDETLRWWVDCSDASGRDRQLTVLVLGDRVAVVTPPGETAVLGPADAVGLAQALERASDAQKVVAAEACQVLS' A
#
# COMPACT_ATOMS: atom_id res chain seq x y z
N MET A 1 -0.61 -21.84 -2.89
CA MET A 1 -0.60 -20.37 -2.98
C MET A 1 0.40 -19.93 -1.93
N ASN A 2 1.66 -19.74 -2.31
CA ASN A 2 2.70 -19.35 -1.36
C ASN A 2 2.86 -17.84 -1.48
N ALA A 3 2.52 -17.14 -0.41
CA ALA A 3 2.84 -15.74 -0.17
C ALA A 3 4.34 -15.55 -0.35
N GLY A 4 4.76 -14.90 -1.44
CA GLY A 4 6.14 -14.40 -1.53
C GLY A 4 6.37 -13.29 -0.49
N PRO A 5 7.61 -12.89 -0.21
CA PRO A 5 7.92 -11.77 0.69
C PRO A 5 7.21 -10.45 0.32
N ASP A 6 6.73 -10.32 -0.92
CA ASP A 6 5.86 -9.23 -1.39
C ASP A 6 4.50 -9.15 -0.68
N GLU A 7 3.98 -10.23 -0.09
CA GLU A 7 2.68 -10.18 0.60
C GLU A 7 2.74 -9.33 1.87
N THR A 8 3.89 -9.27 2.54
CA THR A 8 4.13 -8.40 3.71
C THR A 8 4.36 -6.92 3.35
N LEU A 9 4.68 -6.61 2.09
CA LEU A 9 4.93 -5.25 1.60
C LEU A 9 3.73 -4.66 0.87
N ARG A 10 2.57 -5.32 0.97
CA ARG A 10 1.33 -4.95 0.30
C ARG A 10 0.17 -4.92 1.28
N TRP A 11 -0.63 -3.87 1.20
CA TRP A 11 -1.87 -3.75 1.96
C TRP A 11 -3.02 -3.34 1.04
N TRP A 12 -4.17 -3.96 1.27
CA TRP A 12 -5.43 -3.58 0.63
C TRP A 12 -6.21 -2.69 1.58
N VAL A 13 -6.83 -1.65 1.03
CA VAL A 13 -7.72 -0.75 1.77
C VAL A 13 -9.02 -0.66 1.00
N ASP A 14 -10.13 -0.91 1.69
CA ASP A 14 -11.46 -0.77 1.11
C ASP A 14 -11.72 0.69 0.75
N CYS A 15 -12.48 0.90 -0.32
CA CYS A 15 -12.91 2.21 -0.78
C CYS A 15 -14.14 2.04 -1.68
N SER A 16 -14.72 3.15 -2.13
CA SER A 16 -15.69 3.14 -3.22
C SER A 16 -15.13 3.86 -4.45
N ASP A 17 -15.71 3.62 -5.62
CA ASP A 17 -15.49 4.51 -6.77
C ASP A 17 -16.52 5.67 -6.79
N ALA A 18 -16.41 6.56 -7.76
CA ALA A 18 -17.33 7.70 -7.90
C ALA A 18 -18.79 7.27 -8.16
N SER A 19 -19.03 6.01 -8.57
CA SER A 19 -20.36 5.44 -8.72
C SER A 19 -20.90 4.79 -7.43
N GLY A 20 -20.13 4.83 -6.34
CA GLY A 20 -20.50 4.23 -5.05
C GLY A 20 -20.37 2.71 -5.00
N ARG A 21 -19.65 2.09 -5.95
CA ARG A 21 -19.40 0.65 -5.91
C ARG A 21 -18.20 0.36 -5.01
N ASP A 22 -18.29 -0.69 -4.23
CA ASP A 22 -17.19 -1.15 -3.38
C ASP A 22 -16.02 -1.63 -4.24
N ARG A 23 -14.83 -1.15 -3.87
CA ARG A 23 -13.55 -1.37 -4.53
C ARG A 23 -12.46 -1.48 -3.46
N GLN A 24 -11.25 -1.72 -3.93
CA GLN A 24 -10.05 -1.68 -3.09
C GLN A 24 -8.96 -0.88 -3.80
N LEU A 25 -8.24 -0.08 -3.03
CA LEU A 25 -6.95 0.47 -3.42
C LEU A 25 -5.83 -0.34 -2.76
N THR A 26 -4.64 -0.27 -3.33
CA THR A 26 -3.49 -1.02 -2.83
C THR A 26 -2.36 -0.09 -2.45
N VAL A 27 -1.74 -0.33 -1.30
CA VAL A 27 -0.49 0.31 -0.88
C VAL A 27 0.62 -0.73 -0.98
N LEU A 28 1.71 -0.42 -1.68
CA LEU A 28 2.85 -1.33 -1.88
C LEU A 28 4.16 -0.61 -1.57
N VAL A 29 5.14 -1.33 -1.05
CA VAL A 29 6.54 -0.90 -1.03
C VAL A 29 7.25 -1.40 -2.28
N LEU A 30 7.90 -0.48 -3.01
CA LEU A 30 8.73 -0.73 -4.17
C LEU A 30 10.15 -0.26 -3.87
N GLY A 31 10.93 -1.12 -3.20
CA GLY A 31 12.28 -0.79 -2.77
C GLY A 31 12.29 0.39 -1.80
N ASP A 32 12.81 1.52 -2.26
CA ASP A 32 12.94 2.76 -1.50
C ASP A 32 11.72 3.68 -1.63
N ARG A 33 10.59 3.19 -2.16
CA ARG A 33 9.38 3.98 -2.44
C ARG A 33 8.12 3.29 -1.96
N VAL A 34 7.09 4.08 -1.67
CA VAL A 34 5.72 3.59 -1.44
C VAL A 34 4.87 4.00 -2.62
N ALA A 35 4.16 3.03 -3.21
CA ALA A 35 3.21 3.23 -4.29
C ALA A 35 1.79 3.03 -3.78
N VAL A 36 0.88 3.90 -4.21
CA VAL A 36 -0.57 3.76 -4.00
C VAL A 36 -1.23 3.53 -5.36
N VAL A 37 -1.93 2.42 -5.50
CA VAL A 37 -2.62 2.02 -6.72
C VAL A 37 -4.11 2.16 -6.47
N THR A 38 -4.75 3.09 -7.18
CA THR A 38 -6.20 3.25 -7.16
C THR A 38 -6.86 2.22 -8.11
N PRO A 39 -8.17 1.97 -7.97
CA PRO A 39 -8.92 1.21 -8.96
C PRO A 39 -8.68 1.76 -10.38
N PRO A 40 -8.54 0.90 -11.40
CA PRO A 40 -8.17 1.33 -12.74
C PRO A 40 -9.27 2.18 -13.38
N GLY A 41 -8.89 3.35 -13.90
CA GLY A 41 -9.80 4.25 -14.62
C GLY A 41 -10.83 4.96 -13.74
N GLU A 42 -10.72 4.82 -12.41
CA GLU A 42 -11.69 5.34 -11.45
C GLU A 42 -10.97 6.08 -10.32
N THR A 43 -11.66 7.06 -9.72
CA THR A 43 -11.19 7.72 -8.51
C THR A 43 -11.58 6.89 -7.29
N ALA A 44 -10.63 6.55 -6.43
CA ALA A 44 -10.93 5.99 -5.12
C ALA A 44 -11.50 7.08 -4.20
N VAL A 45 -12.71 6.85 -3.71
CA VAL A 45 -13.41 7.67 -2.72
C VAL A 45 -13.35 6.91 -1.40
N LEU A 46 -12.81 7.54 -0.36
CA LEU A 46 -12.67 6.93 0.96
C LEU A 46 -13.72 7.50 1.91
N GLY A 47 -14.46 6.61 2.57
CA GLY A 47 -15.22 6.96 3.76
C GLY A 47 -14.30 7.21 4.96
N PRO A 48 -14.83 7.69 6.10
CA PRO A 48 -14.02 7.97 7.28
C PRO A 48 -13.23 6.76 7.80
N ALA A 49 -13.81 5.57 7.79
CA ALA A 49 -13.15 4.33 8.22
C ALA A 49 -12.05 3.91 7.23
N ASP A 50 -12.35 3.96 5.93
CA ASP A 50 -11.40 3.66 4.84
C ASP A 50 -10.19 4.59 4.90
N ALA A 51 -10.41 5.88 5.16
CA ALA A 51 -9.34 6.88 5.29
C ALA A 51 -8.40 6.57 6.46
N VAL A 52 -8.93 6.11 7.59
CA VAL A 52 -8.12 5.61 8.72
C VAL A 52 -7.35 4.35 8.31
N GLY A 53 -7.99 3.43 7.59
CA GLY A 53 -7.34 2.24 7.05
C GLY A 53 -6.16 2.57 6.12
N LEU A 54 -6.33 3.59 5.25
CA LEU A 54 -5.27 4.09 4.38
C LEU A 54 -4.11 4.70 5.18
N ALA A 55 -4.40 5.51 6.19
CA ALA A 55 -3.36 6.09 7.05
C ALA A 55 -2.51 5.01 7.73
N GLN A 56 -3.15 3.98 8.29
CA GLN A 56 -2.46 2.85 8.91
C GLN A 56 -1.66 2.02 7.88
N ALA A 57 -2.18 1.83 6.67
CA ALA A 57 -1.46 1.14 5.61
C ALA A 57 -0.21 1.92 5.18
N LEU A 58 -0.29 3.24 5.06
CA LEU A 58 0.84 4.11 4.74
C LEU A 58 1.90 4.12 5.86
N GLU A 59 1.48 4.09 7.12
CA GLU A 59 2.40 3.98 8.26
C GLU A 59 3.19 2.66 8.22
N ARG A 60 2.49 1.54 8.05
CA ARG A 60 3.14 0.21 7.90
C ARG A 60 4.06 0.17 6.69
N ALA A 61 3.66 0.76 5.56
CA ALA A 61 4.48 0.83 4.36
C ALA A 61 5.76 1.66 4.57
N SER A 62 5.65 2.80 5.26
CA SER A 62 6.79 3.64 5.60
C SER A 62 7.80 2.91 6.50
N ASP A 63 7.32 2.18 7.49
CA ASP A 63 8.19 1.41 8.37
C ASP A 63 8.88 0.25 7.64
N ALA A 64 8.15 -0.46 6.78
CA ALA A 64 8.72 -1.51 5.96
C ALA A 64 9.73 -0.97 4.93
N GLN A 65 9.45 0.18 4.30
CA GLN A 65 10.34 0.86 3.37
C GLN A 65 11.70 1.21 4.01
N LYS A 66 11.70 1.64 5.28
CA LYS A 66 12.95 1.94 6.01
C LYS A 66 13.83 0.70 6.17
N VAL A 67 13.21 -0.46 6.43
CA VAL A 67 13.92 -1.74 6.55
C VAL A 67 14.54 -2.13 5.21
N VAL A 68 13.74 -2.09 4.14
CA VAL A 68 14.20 -2.44 2.78
C VAL A 68 15.33 -1.51 2.31
N ALA A 69 15.24 -0.21 2.59
CA ALA A 69 16.29 0.75 2.26
C ALA A 69 17.58 0.51 3.06
N ALA A 70 17.47 0.11 4.33
CA ALA A 70 18.64 -0.21 5.16
C ALA A 70 19.38 -1.46 4.64
N GLU A 71 18.64 -2.51 4.25
CA GLU A 71 19.22 -3.73 3.66
C GLU A 71 19.92 -3.44 2.32
N ALA A 72 19.31 -2.61 1.47
CA ALA A 72 19.94 -2.17 0.22
C ALA A 72 21.27 -1.44 0.45
N CYS A 73 21.39 -0.68 1.54
CA CYS A 73 22.63 -0.01 1.93
C CYS A 73 23.71 -1.01 2.41
N GLN A 74 23.31 -2.09 3.09
CA GLN A 74 24.24 -3.12 3.59
C GLN A 74 24.88 -3.96 2.49
N VAL A 75 24.17 -4.19 1.37
CA VAL A 75 24.68 -5.01 0.25
C VAL A 75 25.71 -4.26 -0.61
N LEU A 76 25.75 -2.93 -0.51
CA LEU A 76 26.61 -2.07 -1.32
C LEU A 76 27.92 -1.63 -0.63
N SER A 77 28.19 -2.14 0.58
CA SER A 77 29.38 -1.80 1.38
C SER A 77 30.28 -3.00 1.65
#